data_AF-A0A8T5MHQ5-F1
#
_entry.id   AF-A0A8T5MHQ5-F1
#
_cell.length_a   1.000
_cell.length_b   1.000
_cell.length_c   1.000
_cell.angle_alpha   90.00
_cell.angle_beta   90.00
_cell.angle_gamma   90.00
#
_symmetry.space_group_name_H-M   'P 1'
#
loop_
_entity.id
_entity.type
_entity.pdbx_description
1 polymer ?
#
loop_
_entity_poly.entity_id
_entity_poly.type
_entity_poly.pdbx_seq_one_letter_code
_entity_poly.pdbx_strand_id
1 'polypeptide(L)' 'MNFVEMVLAAVEKNGEVCAQDIAFEMQVPKSIVAGVLNKLEAEGLLRKL' A
#
# COMPACT_ATOMS: atom_id res chain seq x y z
N MET A 1 -9.26 -6.50 -10.28
CA MET A 1 -8.21 -5.75 -9.56
C MET A 1 -8.31 -6.15 -8.11
N ASN A 2 -7.32 -6.89 -7.60
CA ASN A 2 -7.31 -7.31 -6.20
C ASN A 2 -6.83 -6.16 -5.31
N PHE A 3 -7.20 -6.20 -4.03
CA PHE A 3 -6.83 -5.20 -3.03
C PHE A 3 -5.31 -4.91 -2.99
N VAL A 4 -4.48 -5.95 -3.11
CA VAL A 4 -3.02 -5.82 -3.15
C VAL A 4 -2.54 -5.04 -4.38
N GLU A 5 -3.12 -5.28 -5.55
CA GLU A 5 -2.78 -4.55 -6.78
C GLU A 5 -3.21 -3.09 -6.71
N MET A 6 -4.33 -2.80 -6.04
CA MET A 6 -4.77 -1.42 -5.81
C MET A 6 -3.81 -0.69 -4.88
N VAL A 7 -3.36 -1.33 -3.79
CA VAL A 7 -2.38 -0.75 -2.86
C VAL A 7 -1.04 -0.53 -3.56
N LEU A 8 -0.58 -1.49 -4.37
CA LEU A 8 0.65 -1.35 -5.14
C LEU A 8 0.56 -0.18 -6.14
N ALA A 9 -0.53 -0.09 -6.90
CA ALA A 9 -0.76 1.00 -7.83
C ALA A 9 -0.85 2.37 -7.14
N ALA A 10 -1.42 2.43 -5.93
CA ALA A 10 -1.50 3.65 -5.13
C ALA A 10 -0.10 4.10 -4.68
N VAL A 11 0.79 3.17 -4.31
CA VAL A 11 2.18 3.48 -3.98
C VAL A 11 2.96 3.92 -5.22
N GLU A 12 2.86 3.20 -6.34
CA GLU A 12 3.58 3.52 -7.58
C GLU A 12 3.19 4.89 -8.17
N LYS A 13 1.91 5.28 -8.06
CA LYS A 13 1.39 6.51 -8.66
C LYS A 13 1.91 7.79 -7.98
N ASN A 14 2.30 7.71 -6.71
CA ASN A 14 2.57 8.87 -5.87
C ASN A 14 3.96 8.84 -5.22
N GLY A 15 4.74 7.76 -5.38
CA GLY A 15 6.10 7.63 -4.84
C GLY A 15 6.12 7.40 -3.33
N GLU A 16 5.70 8.39 -2.55
CA GLU A 16 5.57 8.34 -1.08
C GLU A 16 4.09 8.56 -0.70
N VAL A 17 3.28 7.51 -0.66
CA VAL A 17 1.96 7.59 -0.02
C VAL A 17 2.05 6.99 1.36
N CYS A 18 1.70 7.78 2.37
CA CYS A 18 1.52 7.25 3.70
C CYS A 18 0.38 6.21 3.68
N ALA A 19 0.56 5.08 4.36
CA ALA A 19 -0.47 4.04 4.50
C ALA A 19 -1.85 4.58 4.95
N GLN A 20 -1.86 5.77 5.56
CA GLN A 20 -3.05 6.48 6.00
C GLN A 20 -3.87 7.05 4.83
N ASP A 21 -3.24 7.60 3.79
CA ASP A 21 -3.95 8.15 2.63
C ASP A 21 -4.52 7.04 1.76
N ILE A 22 -3.77 5.95 1.55
CA ILE A 22 -4.27 4.74 0.87
C ILE A 22 -5.46 4.16 1.63
N ALA A 23 -5.36 4.08 2.96
CA ALA A 23 -6.46 3.58 3.80
C ALA A 23 -7.71 4.46 3.72
N PHE A 24 -7.52 5.79 3.67
CA PHE A 24 -8.61 6.74 3.51
C PHE A 24 -9.27 6.63 2.14
N GLU A 25 -8.49 6.60 1.06
CA GLU A 25 -8.99 6.46 -0.32
C GLU A 25 -9.75 5.16 -0.53
N MET A 26 -9.24 4.06 0.04
CA MET A 26 -9.85 2.74 -0.08
C MET A 26 -10.96 2.47 0.95
N GLN A 27 -11.22 3.41 1.87
CA GLN A 27 -12.18 3.25 2.98
C GLN A 27 -11.98 1.97 3.79
N VAL A 28 -10.71 1.58 3.99
CA VAL A 28 -10.32 0.39 4.74
C VAL A 28 -9.50 0.77 5.96
N PRO A 29 -9.41 -0.09 6.99
CA PRO A 29 -8.55 0.17 8.12
C PRO A 29 -7.08 0.28 7.71
N LYS A 30 -6.38 1.28 8.29
CA LYS A 30 -4.92 1.46 8.11
C LYS A 30 -4.12 0.19 8.42
N SER A 31 -4.57 -0.63 9.37
CA SER A 31 -3.91 -1.90 9.71
C SER A 31 -3.89 -2.89 8.55
N ILE A 32 -4.94 -2.92 7.72
CA ILE A 32 -5.02 -3.78 6.55
C ILE A 32 -4.03 -3.31 5.48
N VAL A 33 -4.00 -2.00 5.21
CA VAL A 33 -3.05 -1.40 4.27
C VAL A 33 -1.61 -1.61 4.75
N ALA A 34 -1.32 -1.34 6.02
CA ALA A 34 0.01 -1.56 6.60
C ALA A 34 0.43 -3.03 6.53
N GLY A 35 -0.50 -3.97 6.73
CA GLY A 35 -0.24 -5.40 6.57
C GLY A 35 0.11 -5.78 5.13
N VAL A 36 -0.52 -5.14 4.14
CA VAL A 36 -0.20 -5.34 2.72
C VAL A 36 1.14 -4.70 2.37
N LEU A 37 1.40 -3.47 2.80
CA LEU A 37 2.70 -2.80 2.58
C LEU A 37 3.85 -3.61 3.17
N ASN A 38 3.71 -4.12 4.40
CA ASN A 38 4.71 -4.99 5.02
C ASN A 38 4.96 -6.28 4.22
N LYS A 39 3.90 -6.89 3.67
CA LYS A 39 4.05 -8.07 2.80
C LYS A 39 4.80 -7.71 1.52
N LEU A 40 4.42 -6.61 0.88
CA LEU A 40 5.05 -6.14 -0.35
C LEU A 40 6.53 -5.76 -0.14
N GLU A 41 6.88 -5.19 1.01
CA GLU A 41 8.27 -4.93 1.41
C GLU A 41 9.05 -6.24 1.65
N ALA A 42 8.44 -7.20 2.35
CA ALA A 42 9.04 -8.52 2.60
C ALA A 42 9.26 -9.32 1.31
N GLU A 43 8.38 -9.16 0.31
CA GLU A 43 8.50 -9.74 -1.02
C GLU A 43 9.47 -8.97 -1.94
N GLY A 44 10.01 -7.83 -1.48
CA GLY A 44 10.93 -6.99 -2.26
C GLY A 44 10.26 -6.21 -3.39
N LEU A 45 8.93 -6.12 -3.38
CA LEU A 45 8.12 -5.40 -4.35
C LEU A 45 8.05 -3.90 -4.04
N LEU A 46 8.27 -3.52 -2.78
CA LEU A 46 8.51 -2.14 -2.37
C LEU A 46 10.01 -1.95 -2.12
N ARG A 47 10.67 -1.17 -2.99
CA ARG A 47 12.01 -0.66 -2.66
C ARG A 47 11.83 0.37 -1.55
N LYS A 48 12.53 0.16 -0.42
CA LYS A 48 12.66 1.12 0.69
C LYS A 48 12.64 2.55 0.16
N LEU A 49 11.56 3.26 0.47
CA LEU A 49 11.52 4.73 0.47
C LEU A 49 12.48 5.23 1.56
#